data_AF-A0A3D4DQT4-F1
#
_entry.id   AF-A0A3D4DQT4-F1
#
_cell.length_a   1.000
_cell.length_b   1.000
_cell.length_c   1.000
_cell.angle_alpha   90.00
_cell.angle_beta   90.00
_cell.angle_gamma   90.00
#
_symmetry.space_group_name_H-M   'P 1'
#
loop_
_entity.id
_entity.type
_entity.pdbx_description
1 polymer ?
#
loop_
_entity_poly.entity_id
_entity_poly.type
_entity_poly.pdbx_seq_one_letter_code
_entity_poly.pdbx_strand_id
1 'polypeptide(L)' 'MKIVELNTGLFPDGPRVDAAIATLNSAHEVEQIDARQLDKNDEPAWEAIASAVLGADLIVTL' A
#
# COMPACT_ATOMS: atom_id res chain seq x y z
N MET A 1 -11.30 -8.73 -3.95
CA MET A 1 -11.14 -7.42 -3.30
C MET A 1 -9.84 -6.83 -3.80
N LYS A 2 -9.82 -5.52 -4.04
CA LYS A 2 -8.61 -4.77 -4.30
C LYS A 2 -8.04 -4.30 -2.96
N ILE A 3 -6.87 -4.81 -2.61
CA ILE A 3 -6.14 -4.45 -1.38
C ILE A 3 -4.95 -3.58 -1.80
N VAL A 4 -4.77 -2.45 -1.13
CA VAL A 4 -3.58 -1.62 -1.28
C VAL A 4 -2.73 -1.74 -0.04
N GLU A 5 -1.50 -2.19 -0.20
CA GLU A 5 -0.45 -2.07 0.81
C GLU A 5 0.32 -0.76 0.55
N LEU A 6 0.22 0.18 1.48
CA LEU A 6 0.91 1.47 1.41
C LEU A 6 2.05 1.49 2.43
N ASN A 7 3.28 1.31 1.96
CA ASN A 7 4.47 1.36 2.78
C ASN A 7 4.91 2.82 2.98
N THR A 8 4.56 3.36 4.12
CA THR A 8 4.96 4.67 4.66
C THR A 8 6.26 4.60 5.46
N GLY A 9 6.68 3.39 5.87
CA GLY A 9 7.86 3.16 6.71
C GLY A 9 7.65 3.57 8.18
N LEU A 10 6.40 3.77 8.59
CA LEU A 10 6.03 4.23 9.93
C LEU A 10 5.47 3.10 10.79
N PHE A 11 5.17 1.92 10.22
CA PHE A 11 4.58 0.83 10.97
C PHE A 11 5.65 0.00 11.69
N PRO A 12 5.49 -0.24 13.01
CA PRO A 12 6.55 -0.86 13.82
C PRO A 12 6.72 -2.37 13.62
N ASP A 13 5.72 -3.08 13.07
CA ASP A 13 5.75 -4.54 12.88
C ASP A 13 5.50 -4.93 11.41
N GLY A 14 6.37 -4.45 10.52
CA GLY A 14 6.35 -4.78 9.09
C GLY A 14 6.35 -6.29 8.78
N PRO A 15 7.19 -7.13 9.43
CA PRO A 15 7.28 -8.54 9.07
C PRO A 15 5.98 -9.33 9.23
N ARG A 16 5.14 -8.99 10.22
CA ARG A 16 3.82 -9.63 10.38
C ARG A 16 2.84 -9.18 9.31
N VAL A 17 2.89 -7.92 8.91
CA VAL A 17 2.04 -7.39 7.85
C VAL A 17 2.44 -8.01 6.51
N ASP A 18 3.74 -8.12 6.21
CA ASP A 18 4.25 -8.79 5.01
C ASP A 18 3.73 -10.23 4.89
N ALA A 19 3.76 -10.99 5.99
CA ALA A 19 3.25 -12.36 6.03
C ALA A 19 1.73 -12.44 5.80
N ALA A 20 0.98 -11.49 6.35
CA ALA A 20 -0.46 -11.39 6.12
C ALA A 20 -0.79 -11.03 4.66
N ILE A 21 -0.07 -10.06 4.08
CA ILE A 21 -0.21 -9.66 2.68
C ILE A 21 0.11 -10.83 1.74
N ALA A 22 1.21 -11.56 1.98
CA ALA A 22 1.58 -12.73 1.19
C ALA A 22 0.47 -13.80 1.20
N THR A 23 -0.22 -13.97 2.33
CA THR A 23 -1.36 -14.89 2.44
C THR A 23 -2.56 -14.40 1.62
N LEU A 24 -2.88 -13.11 1.72
CA LEU A 24 -4.04 -12.50 1.04
C LEU A 24 -3.88 -12.43 -0.49
N ASN A 25 -2.65 -12.29 -0.99
CA ASN A 25 -2.35 -12.23 -2.42
C ASN A 25 -2.71 -13.52 -3.18
N SER A 26 -2.94 -14.64 -2.46
CA SER A 26 -3.43 -15.89 -3.07
C SER A 26 -4.91 -15.86 -3.49
N ALA A 27 -5.71 -14.96 -2.90
CA ALA A 27 -7.17 -14.92 -3.06
C ALA A 27 -7.71 -13.54 -3.45
N HIS A 28 -6.87 -12.50 -3.38
CA HIS A 28 -7.24 -11.12 -3.63
C HIS A 28 -6.20 -10.43 -4.52
N GLU A 29 -6.60 -9.33 -5.15
CA GLU A 29 -5.66 -8.47 -5.88
C GLU A 29 -4.97 -7.57 -4.85
N VAL A 30 -3.65 -7.65 -4.77
CA VAL A 30 -2.85 -6.80 -3.88
C VAL A 30 -1.94 -5.89 -4.72
N GLU A 31 -2.11 -4.58 -4.54
CA GLU A 31 -1.25 -3.54 -5.09
C GLU A 31 -0.33 -3.01 -3.98
N GLN A 32 0.99 -3.08 -4.18
CA GLN A 32 1.98 -2.63 -3.21
C GLN A 32 2.59 -1.29 -3.66
N ILE A 33 2.55 -0.28 -2.79
CA ILE A 33 3.04 1.07 -3.08
C ILE A 33 4.04 1.49 -2.00
N ASP A 34 5.25 1.83 -2.41
CA ASP A 34 6.28 2.39 -1.51
C ASP A 34 6.25 3.92 -1.55
N ALA A 35 5.84 4.53 -0.44
CA ALA A 35 5.75 5.97 -0.26
C ALA A 35 6.91 6.54 0.58
N ARG A 36 7.85 5.71 1.06
CA ARG A 36 8.92 6.14 1.99
C ARG A 36 9.85 7.19 1.42
N GLN A 37 10.03 7.19 0.09
CA GLN A 37 10.94 8.08 -0.61
C GLN A 37 10.22 9.02 -1.59
N LEU A 38 8.89 9.15 -1.47
CA LEU A 38 8.15 10.02 -2.36
C LEU A 38 8.46 11.49 -2.06
N ASP A 39 8.83 12.25 -3.09
CA ASP A 39 8.99 13.70 -2.94
C ASP A 39 7.63 14.34 -2.67
N LYS A 40 7.58 15.26 -1.70
CA LYS A 40 6.34 15.94 -1.32
C LYS A 40 5.72 16.79 -2.44
N ASN A 41 6.51 17.14 -3.47
CA ASN A 41 6.07 17.93 -4.61
C ASN A 41 5.90 17.07 -5.88
N ASP A 42 6.05 15.75 -5.79
CA ASP A 42 5.75 14.83 -6.90
C ASP A 42 4.24 14.62 -7.00
N GLU A 43 3.54 15.66 -7.45
CA GLU A 43 2.08 15.71 -7.59
C GLU A 43 1.54 14.53 -8.42
N PRO A 44 2.14 14.16 -9.58
CA PRO A 44 1.68 12.98 -10.34
C PRO A 44 1.77 11.67 -9.55
N ALA A 45 2.83 11.48 -8.75
CA ALA A 45 2.94 10.28 -7.92
C ALA A 45 1.90 10.28 -6.79
N TRP A 46 1.64 11.43 -6.18
CA TRP A 46 0.58 11.56 -5.17
C TRP A 46 -0.82 11.34 -5.76
N GLU A 47 -1.09 11.80 -6.98
CA GLU A 47 -2.35 11.51 -7.69
C GLU A 47 -2.52 10.01 -7.96
N ALA A 48 -1.45 9.32 -8.38
CA ALA A 48 -1.48 7.88 -8.60
C ALA A 48 -1.78 7.11 -7.30
N ILE A 49 -1.12 7.49 -6.20
CA ILE A 49 -1.39 6.89 -4.87
C ILE A 49 -2.83 7.16 -4.43
N ALA A 50 -3.31 8.40 -4.59
CA ALA A 50 -4.68 8.76 -4.24
C ALA A 50 -5.69 7.95 -5.05
N SER A 51 -5.45 7.76 -6.35
CA SER A 51 -6.30 6.94 -7.21
C SER A 51 -6.33 5.47 -6.76
N ALA A 52 -5.17 4.90 -6.43
CA ALA A 52 -5.07 3.53 -5.92
C ALA A 52 -5.84 3.36 -4.60
N VAL A 53 -5.65 4.29 -3.67
CA VAL A 53 -6.34 4.34 -2.36
C VAL A 53 -7.85 4.45 -2.52
N LEU A 54 -8.34 5.35 -3.39
CA LEU A 54 -9.77 5.54 -3.63
C LEU A 54 -10.43 4.33 -4.31
N GLY A 55 -9.66 3.55 -5.08
CA GLY A 55 -10.14 2.32 -5.71
C GLY A 55 -10.03 1.06 -4.84
N ALA A 56 -9.45 1.15 -3.64
CA ALA A 56 -9.21 0.00 -2.78
C ALA A 56 -10.44 -0.37 -1.95
N ASP A 57 -10.70 -1.67 -1.81
CA ASP A 57 -11.66 -2.20 -0.84
C ASP A 57 -11.07 -2.22 0.57
N LEU A 58 -9.74 -2.34 0.67
CA LEU A 58 -8.99 -2.38 1.93
C LEU A 58 -7.61 -1.73 1.75
N ILE A 59 -7.21 -0.90 2.72
CA ILE A 59 -5.89 -0.27 2.75
C ILE A 59 -5.15 -0.77 3.99
N VAL A 60 -3.94 -1.26 3.79
CA VAL A 60 -3.02 -1.69 4.84
C VAL A 60 -1.81 -0.76 4.81
N THR A 61 -1.45 -0.17 5.95
CA THR A 61 -0.32 0.77 6.04
C THR A 61 0.87 0.11 6.72
N LEU A 62 2.05 0.29 6.13
CA LEU A 62 3.34 -0.28 6.56
C LEU A 62 4.36 0.84 6.85
#